data_AF-A0A7W6TT19-F1
#
_entry.id   AF-A0A7W6TT19-F1
#
_cell.length_a   1.000
_cell.length_b   1.000
_cell.length_c   1.000
_cell.angle_alpha   90.00
_cell.angle_beta   90.00
_cell.angle_gamma   90.00
#
_symmetry.space_group_name_H-M   'P 1'
#
loop_
_entity.id
_entity.type
_entity.pdbx_description
1 polymer ?
#
loop_
_entity_poly.entity_id
_entity_poly.type
_entity_poly.pdbx_seq_one_letter_code
_entity_poly.pdbx_strand_id
1 'polypeptide(L)' 'MSAPVRLSVMGAGLIGERHIEHILARPEAVLSSIVDSMPAASWRCR' A
#
# COMPACT_ATOMS: atom_id res chain seq x y z
N MET A 1 7.04 -11.94 -19.46
CA MET A 1 6.77 -10.89 -18.45
C MET A 1 7.47 -11.26 -17.15
N SER A 2 8.02 -10.28 -16.43
CA SER A 2 8.45 -10.48 -15.04
C SER A 2 7.23 -10.64 -14.14
N ALA A 3 7.32 -11.46 -13.09
CA ALA A 3 6.25 -11.58 -12.11
C ALA A 3 6.05 -10.23 -11.37
N PRO A 4 4.81 -9.88 -10.97
CA PRO A 4 4.54 -8.67 -10.20
C PRO A 4 5.32 -8.63 -8.89
N VAL A 5 5.84 -7.46 -8.52
CA VAL A 5 6.60 -7.27 -7.28
C VAL A 5 5.63 -7.10 -6.11
N ARG A 6 5.84 -7.88 -5.05
CA ARG A 6 5.05 -7.77 -3.82
C ARG A 6 5.63 -6.69 -2.92
N LEU A 7 4.82 -5.69 -2.57
CA LEU A 7 5.23 -4.55 -1.79
C LEU A 7 4.44 -4.49 -0.48
N SER A 8 5.10 -4.11 0.60
CA SER A 8 4.46 -3.79 1.88
C SER A 8 4.70 -2.32 2.21
N VAL A 9 3.69 -1.67 2.80
CA VAL A 9 3.78 -0.26 3.18
C VAL A 9 3.78 -0.15 4.70
N MET A 10 4.82 0.48 5.25
CA MET A 10 4.94 0.77 6.67
C MET A 10 4.63 2.25 6.92
N GLY A 11 3.59 2.51 7.69
CA GLY A 11 2.96 3.82 7.87
C GLY A 11 1.90 4.08 6.79
N ALA A 12 0.65 4.21 7.22
CA ALA A 12 -0.54 4.43 6.41
C ALA A 12 -1.13 5.85 6.61
N GLY A 13 -0.29 6.81 6.98
CA GLY A 13 -0.62 8.25 6.93
C GLY A 13 -0.61 8.80 5.49
N LEU A 14 -0.59 10.13 5.34
CA LEU A 14 -0.74 10.82 4.04
C LEU A 14 0.18 10.29 2.92
N ILE A 15 1.45 10.02 3.23
CA ILE A 15 2.42 9.51 2.25
C ILE A 15 2.18 8.04 1.95
N GLY A 16 1.88 7.25 3.00
CA GLY A 16 1.57 5.84 2.88
C GLY A 16 0.34 5.60 2.00
N GLU A 17 -0.71 6.41 2.19
CA GLU A 17 -1.90 6.43 1.34
C GLU A 17 -1.55 6.61 -0.14
N ARG A 18 -0.79 7.64 -0.48
CA ARG A 18 -0.37 7.87 -1.87
C ARG A 18 0.44 6.72 -2.46
N HIS A 19 1.28 6.07 -1.65
CA HIS A 19 2.06 4.92 -2.11
C HIS A 19 1.17 3.72 -2.39
N ILE A 20 0.21 3.46 -1.52
CA ILE A 20 -0.69 2.33 -1.70
C ILE A 20 -1.60 2.56 -2.91
N GLU A 21 -2.14 3.78 -3.11
CA GLU A 21 -2.86 4.15 -4.33
C GLU A 21 -2.02 3.89 -5.59
N HIS A 22 -0.75 4.32 -5.57
CA HIS A 22 0.15 4.12 -6.69
C HIS A 22 0.42 2.62 -6.93
N ILE A 23 0.64 1.82 -5.88
CA ILE A 23 0.82 0.37 -5.99
C ILE A 23 -0.40 -0.28 -6.64
N LEU A 24 -1.61 0.06 -6.20
CA LEU A 24 -2.86 -0.49 -6.72
C LEU A 24 -3.12 -0.12 -8.18
N ALA A 25 -2.60 1.02 -8.64
CA ALA A 25 -2.74 1.48 -10.02
C ALA A 25 -1.77 0.81 -11.01
N ARG A 26 -0.79 0.02 -10.56
CA ARG A 26 0.26 -0.56 -11.42
C ARG A 26 0.10 -2.09 -11.55
N PRO A 27 0.01 -2.64 -12.77
CA PRO A 27 -0.08 -4.09 -12.96
C PRO A 27 1.23 -4.82 -12.63
N GLU A 28 2.36 -4.10 -12.55
CA GLU A 28 3.66 -4.67 -12.19
C GLU A 28 3.86 -4.84 -10.68
N ALA A 29 2.91 -4.40 -9.85
CA ALA A 29 3.01 -4.42 -8.40
C ALA A 29 1.76 -5.03 -7.74
N VAL A 30 1.97 -5.61 -6.55
CA VAL A 30 0.90 -6.13 -5.71
C VAL A 30 1.12 -5.63 -4.28
N LEU A 31 0.08 -4.99 -3.71
CA LEU A 31 0.07 -4.63 -2.30
C LEU A 31 -0.11 -5.91 -1.46
N SER A 32 0.93 -6.29 -0.72
CA SER A 32 0.93 -7.49 0.11
C SER A 32 0.50 -7.24 1.54
N SER A 33 0.86 -6.11 2.13
CA SER A 33 0.50 -5.77 3.52
C SER A 33 0.66 -4.27 3.81
N ILE A 34 -0.04 -3.81 4.86
CA ILE A 34 0.12 -2.48 5.43
C ILE A 34 0.42 -2.67 6.92
N VAL A 35 1.44 -1.98 7.43
CA VAL A 35 1.83 -2.00 8.84
C VAL A 35 1.81 -0.58 9.37
N ASP A 36 0.99 -0.29 10.37
CA ASP A 36 0.97 1.03 11.03
C ASP A 36 0.95 0.87 12.55
N SER A 37 1.75 1.67 13.24
CA SER A 37 1.86 1.70 14.70
C SER A 37 0.70 2.45 15.35
N MET A 38 -0.04 3.25 14.58
CA MET A 38 -1.19 4.04 15.01
C MET A 38 -2.47 3.21 14.86
N PRO A 39 -3.25 3.01 15.93
CA PRO A 39 -4.53 2.29 15.87
C PRO A 39 -5.58 2.98 14.98
N ALA A 40 -5.37 4.25 14.63
CA ALA A 40 -6.27 5.08 13.83
C ALA A 40 -5.88 5.19 12.35
N ALA A 41 -4.95 4.38 11.85
CA ALA A 41 -4.59 4.34 10.43
C ALA A 41 -5.84 4.02 9.59
N SER A 42 -6.44 5.07 9.02
CA SER A 42 -7.72 5.01 8.32
C SER A 42 -7.50 4.67 6.85
N TRP A 43 -6.83 3.54 6.56
CA TRP A 43 -6.78 3.06 5.18
C TRP A 43 -8.18 2.61 4.77
N ARG A 44 -8.94 3.55 4.21
CA ARG A 44 -10.33 3.33 3.82
C ARG A 44 -10.35 2.52 2.53
N CYS A 45 -10.65 1.24 2.67
CA CYS A 45 -11.30 0.47 1.63
C CYS A 45 -12.69 1.13 1.43
N ARG A 46 -12.79 2.07 0.49
CA ARG A 46 -14.06 2.55 -0.05
C ARG A 46 -14.23 1.95 -1.44
#